data_AF-W4LT45-F1
#
_entry.id   AF-W4LT45-F1
#
_cell.length_a   1.000
_cell.length_b   1.000
_cell.length_c   1.000
_cell.angle_alpha   90.00
_cell.angle_beta   90.00
_cell.angle_gamma   90.00
#
_symmetry.space_group_name_H-M   'P 1'
#
loop_
_entity.id
_entity.type
_entity.pdbx_description
1 polymer ?
#
loop_
_entity_poly.entity_id
_entity_poly.type
_entity_poly.pdbx_seq_one_letter_code
_entity_poly.pdbx_strand_id
1 'polypeptide(L)'
;MMSERHTEQPKEATPVTQDRHRAVLTSLPFDDTRDFDDASRGFITSLPDVEIHNDRGRVIWSLREYAFLTHEAAPPTVNPSLWRQARLNMNNGLYRVTDRIYQVRGFDISNMTIIEGERGLIIIDPLVSAETARAALDLYVAHRGQRPITAVIYSHSHVDHYGGVKGVIDEADVRAGHVAVIAPDRFLEEITQEQVLVGGPMIRRAQFQFGATLFKGPRGQVDAGLGKVVSRGTVTLIAPTQIIREPVEVHSIDGVEIVFQLTPDTEAKAEMHMYYPGLKALNLAENV
;
A
#
# COMPACT_ATOMS: atom_id res chain seq x y z
N MET A 1 33.54 8.45 36.89
CA MET A 1 33.71 8.73 35.44
C MET A 1 32.38 8.46 34.75
N MET A 2 31.58 9.51 34.54
CA MET A 2 30.40 9.42 33.69
C MET A 2 30.90 9.40 32.25
N SER A 3 30.66 8.30 31.54
CA SER A 3 30.90 8.19 30.11
C SER A 3 30.11 9.29 29.41
N GLU A 4 30.81 10.22 28.77
CA GLU A 4 30.25 11.14 27.79
C GLU A 4 29.67 10.28 26.66
N ARG A 5 28.35 10.08 26.69
CA ARG A 5 27.64 9.56 25.52
C ARG A 5 27.76 10.63 24.44
N HIS A 6 28.71 10.44 23.52
CA HIS A 6 28.70 11.11 22.24
C HIS A 6 27.34 10.81 21.59
N THR A 7 26.43 11.78 21.61
CA THR A 7 25.25 11.74 20.75
C THR A 7 25.73 12.07 19.34
N GLU A 8 26.35 11.10 18.67
CA GLU A 8 26.77 11.27 17.28
C GLU A 8 25.52 11.51 16.42
N GLN A 9 25.35 12.75 15.97
CA GLN A 9 24.33 13.10 14.99
C GLN A 9 24.73 12.61 13.59
N PRO A 10 23.77 12.39 12.66
CA PRO A 10 24.07 12.02 11.28
C PRO A 10 24.99 13.05 10.60
N LYS A 11 26.15 12.60 10.13
CA LYS A 11 27.18 13.42 9.46
C LYS A 11 26.73 13.83 8.05
N GLU A 12 27.39 14.85 7.48
CA GLU A 12 27.21 15.24 6.08
C GLU A 12 27.67 14.14 5.10
N ALA A 13 27.19 14.21 3.86
CA ALA A 13 27.72 13.38 2.78
C ALA A 13 29.17 13.77 2.47
N THR A 14 30.06 12.79 2.48
CA THR A 14 31.47 12.97 2.09
C THR A 14 31.60 13.37 0.62
N PRO A 15 32.71 14.00 0.19
CA PRO A 15 32.95 14.28 -1.22
C PRO A 15 32.78 13.04 -2.12
N VAL A 16 33.24 11.87 -1.67
CA VAL A 16 33.08 10.60 -2.39
C VAL A 16 31.61 10.23 -2.57
N THR A 17 30.78 10.38 -1.53
CA THR A 17 29.33 10.13 -1.62
C THR A 17 28.66 11.07 -2.63
N GLN A 18 29.01 12.35 -2.57
CA GLN A 18 28.47 13.37 -3.48
C GLN A 18 28.85 13.07 -4.93
N ASP A 19 30.09 12.67 -5.19
CA ASP A 19 30.56 12.26 -6.52
C ASP A 19 29.78 11.07 -7.06
N ARG A 20 29.50 10.07 -6.21
CA ARG A 20 28.67 8.92 -6.60
C ARG A 20 27.24 9.32 -6.92
N HIS A 21 26.63 10.23 -6.17
CA HIS A 21 25.29 10.73 -6.48
C HIS A 21 25.27 11.55 -7.79
N ARG A 22 26.29 12.37 -8.04
CA ARG A 22 26.43 13.08 -9.33
C ARG A 22 26.55 12.12 -10.52
N ALA A 23 27.29 11.03 -10.37
CA ALA A 23 27.39 10.00 -11.41
C ALA A 23 26.04 9.38 -11.76
N VAL A 24 25.16 9.15 -10.76
CA VAL A 24 23.79 8.64 -10.99
C VAL A 24 22.97 9.61 -11.84
N LEU A 25 23.04 10.92 -11.56
CA LEU A 25 22.34 11.95 -12.36
C LEU A 25 22.72 11.93 -13.83
N THR A 26 23.96 11.54 -14.15
CA THR A 26 24.45 11.46 -15.52
C THR A 26 24.23 10.10 -16.20
N SER A 27 23.90 9.05 -15.43
CA SER A 27 23.77 7.68 -15.95
C SER A 27 22.33 7.22 -16.18
N LEU A 28 21.34 7.95 -15.68
CA LEU A 28 19.92 7.60 -15.78
C LEU A 28 19.14 8.72 -16.50
N PRO A 29 18.03 8.41 -17.18
CA PRO A 29 17.23 9.37 -17.92
C PRO A 29 16.32 10.18 -16.98
N PHE A 30 16.88 11.11 -16.20
CA PHE A 30 16.10 11.96 -15.28
C PHE A 30 15.21 12.98 -15.99
N ASP A 31 15.44 13.21 -17.28
CA ASP A 31 14.58 14.00 -18.17
C ASP A 31 13.29 13.27 -18.56
N ASP A 32 13.23 11.95 -18.38
CA ASP A 32 12.00 11.18 -18.53
C ASP A 32 11.11 11.33 -17.29
N THR A 33 10.09 12.19 -17.41
CA THR A 33 9.14 12.51 -16.34
C THR A 33 7.80 11.80 -16.48
N ARG A 34 7.66 10.81 -17.38
CA ARG A 34 6.38 10.14 -17.65
C ARG A 34 5.72 9.55 -16.40
N ASP A 35 6.51 9.01 -15.47
CA ASP A 35 5.99 8.47 -14.22
C ASP A 35 5.27 9.52 -13.36
N PHE A 36 5.64 10.80 -13.44
CA PHE A 36 4.95 11.88 -12.71
C PHE A 36 3.58 12.17 -13.33
N ASP A 37 3.48 12.12 -14.66
CA ASP A 37 2.21 12.24 -15.38
C ASP A 37 1.31 11.04 -15.07
N ASP A 38 1.85 9.82 -15.13
CA ASP A 38 1.13 8.60 -14.81
C ASP A 38 0.68 8.54 -13.35
N ALA A 39 1.53 8.97 -12.41
CA ALA A 39 1.19 9.03 -10.99
C ALA A 39 0.07 10.06 -10.73
N SER A 40 0.09 11.22 -11.38
CA SER A 40 -0.93 12.26 -11.14
C SER A 40 -2.24 12.03 -11.91
N ARG A 41 -2.24 11.18 -12.94
CA ARG A 41 -3.40 10.93 -13.79
C ARG A 41 -4.60 10.41 -13.00
N GLY A 42 -5.75 11.03 -13.23
CA GLY A 42 -7.02 10.61 -12.63
C GLY A 42 -7.22 11.05 -11.18
N PHE A 43 -6.35 11.91 -10.64
CA PHE A 43 -6.51 12.48 -9.29
C PHE A 43 -7.90 13.12 -9.10
N ILE A 44 -8.54 12.82 -7.98
CA ILE A 44 -9.83 13.40 -7.57
C ILE A 44 -9.63 14.31 -6.37
N THR A 45 -9.05 13.79 -5.28
CA THR A 45 -8.92 14.51 -4.01
C THR A 45 -7.94 13.80 -3.07
N SER A 46 -7.55 14.45 -1.97
CA SER A 46 -6.83 13.82 -0.87
C SER A 46 -7.14 14.50 0.47
N LEU A 47 -6.65 13.90 1.56
CA LEU A 47 -6.67 14.51 2.89
C LEU A 47 -5.44 15.42 3.09
N PRO A 48 -5.57 16.53 3.81
CA PRO A 48 -4.41 17.33 4.23
C PRO A 48 -3.39 16.47 4.98
N ASP A 49 -2.14 16.47 4.51
CA ASP A 49 -1.02 15.66 5.01
C ASP A 49 -1.30 14.14 5.11
N VAL A 50 -2.44 13.64 4.61
CA VAL A 50 -2.93 12.28 4.86
C VAL A 50 -2.84 11.88 6.35
N GLU A 51 -3.22 12.80 7.23
CA GLU A 51 -3.15 12.56 8.67
C GLU A 51 -4.38 11.77 9.15
N ILE A 52 -4.16 10.53 9.58
CA ILE A 52 -5.20 9.58 10.00
C ILE A 52 -5.01 9.29 11.48
N HIS A 53 -6.08 9.43 12.26
CA HIS A 53 -6.09 9.18 13.69
C HIS A 53 -6.93 7.95 14.04
N ASN A 54 -6.60 7.30 15.15
CA ASN A 54 -7.53 6.38 15.79
C ASN A 54 -8.54 7.14 16.68
N ASP A 55 -9.51 6.41 17.24
CA ASP A 55 -10.59 6.96 18.07
C ASP A 55 -10.10 7.64 19.36
N ARG A 56 -8.82 7.44 19.73
CA ARG A 56 -8.16 8.10 20.88
C ARG A 56 -7.33 9.32 20.47
N GLY A 57 -7.39 9.74 19.21
CA GLY A 57 -6.65 10.89 18.67
C GLY A 57 -5.18 10.64 18.37
N ARG A 58 -4.68 9.40 18.48
CA ARG A 58 -3.29 9.07 18.14
C ARG A 58 -3.15 9.02 16.62
N VAL A 59 -2.12 9.67 16.07
CA VAL A 59 -1.74 9.57 14.65
C VAL A 59 -1.29 8.14 14.34
N ILE A 60 -1.99 7.51 13.39
CA ILE A 60 -1.73 6.17 12.87
C ILE A 60 -0.92 6.23 11.58
N TRP A 61 -1.18 7.26 10.77
CA TRP A 61 -0.53 7.54 9.51
C TRP A 61 -0.48 9.04 9.27
N SER A 62 0.61 9.54 8.69
CA SER A 62 0.74 10.93 8.26
C SER A 62 1.89 11.05 7.28
N LEU A 63 1.70 11.85 6.23
CA LEU A 63 2.72 12.27 5.29
C LEU A 63 3.35 13.63 5.65
N ARG A 64 2.89 14.29 6.73
CA ARG A 64 3.38 15.62 7.14
C ARG A 64 4.90 15.67 7.27
N GLU A 65 5.50 14.66 7.89
CA GLU A 65 6.95 14.61 8.12
C GLU A 65 7.77 14.42 6.82
N TYR A 66 7.12 14.10 5.70
CA TYR A 66 7.74 13.99 4.38
C TYR A 66 7.65 15.28 3.55
N ALA A 67 7.18 16.40 4.12
CA ALA A 67 7.09 17.69 3.42
C ALA A 67 8.43 18.16 2.81
N PHE A 68 9.57 17.67 3.30
CA PHE A 68 10.87 17.94 2.69
C PHE A 68 11.00 17.43 1.24
N LEU A 69 10.17 16.46 0.82
CA LEU A 69 10.15 15.92 -0.55
C LEU A 69 9.47 16.86 -1.56
N THR A 70 8.94 18.01 -1.15
CA THR A 70 8.50 19.05 -2.11
C THR A 70 9.67 19.65 -2.89
N HIS A 71 10.91 19.51 -2.40
CA HIS A 71 12.11 19.95 -3.11
C HIS A 71 12.43 19.00 -4.26
N GLU A 72 12.57 19.56 -5.46
CA GLU A 72 12.85 18.76 -6.65
C GLU A 72 14.27 18.17 -6.65
N ALA A 73 15.26 18.98 -6.30
CA ALA A 73 16.65 18.55 -6.26
C ALA A 73 16.90 17.60 -5.08
N ALA A 74 17.52 16.47 -5.36
CA ALA A 74 17.94 15.53 -4.33
C ALA A 74 19.05 16.15 -3.45
N PRO A 75 18.95 16.03 -2.11
CA PRO A 75 20.02 16.47 -1.22
C PRO A 75 21.26 15.57 -1.40
N PRO A 76 22.47 16.06 -1.09
CA PRO A 76 23.71 15.30 -1.28
C PRO A 76 23.81 14.01 -0.44
N THR A 77 22.90 13.81 0.52
CA THR A 77 22.82 12.67 1.42
C THR A 77 21.86 11.57 0.95
N VAL A 78 21.17 11.77 -0.18
CA VAL A 78 20.21 10.80 -0.73
C VAL A 78 20.52 10.51 -2.18
N ASN A 79 20.44 9.24 -2.58
CA ASN A 79 20.57 8.86 -3.98
C ASN A 79 19.48 9.57 -4.82
N PRO A 80 19.82 10.25 -5.92
CA PRO A 80 18.85 11.03 -6.70
C PRO A 80 17.75 10.19 -7.36
N SER A 81 18.02 8.92 -7.70
CA SER A 81 16.99 8.01 -8.21
C SER A 81 15.98 7.64 -7.11
N LEU A 82 16.48 7.34 -5.90
CA LEU A 82 15.62 7.13 -4.73
C LEU A 82 14.83 8.39 -4.38
N TRP A 83 15.42 9.58 -4.53
CA TRP A 83 14.71 10.84 -4.31
C TRP A 83 13.57 11.04 -5.32
N ARG A 84 13.79 10.72 -6.60
CA ARG A 84 12.73 10.72 -7.62
C ARG A 84 11.59 9.77 -7.22
N GLN A 85 11.92 8.54 -6.83
CA GLN A 85 10.91 7.56 -6.36
C GLN A 85 10.17 8.04 -5.11
N ALA A 86 10.90 8.61 -4.15
CA ALA A 86 10.30 9.20 -2.96
C ALA A 86 9.32 10.32 -3.31
N ARG A 87 9.64 11.16 -4.30
CA ARG A 87 8.70 12.19 -4.78
C ARG A 87 7.49 11.58 -5.48
N LEU A 88 7.68 10.54 -6.29
CA LEU A 88 6.57 9.82 -6.93
C LEU A 88 5.61 9.22 -5.90
N ASN A 89 6.13 8.59 -4.86
CA ASN A 89 5.34 8.01 -3.76
C ASN A 89 4.65 9.06 -2.87
N MET A 90 4.86 10.37 -3.10
CA MET A 90 4.05 11.43 -2.48
C MET A 90 2.75 11.71 -3.23
N ASN A 91 2.51 11.12 -4.41
CA ASN A 91 1.24 11.22 -5.14
C ASN A 91 0.15 10.38 -4.44
N ASN A 92 -0.43 10.97 -3.41
CA ASN A 92 -1.43 10.36 -2.53
C ASN A 92 -2.85 10.83 -2.87
N GLY A 93 -3.85 10.14 -2.33
CA GLY A 93 -5.26 10.49 -2.48
C GLY A 93 -6.10 9.46 -3.23
N LEU A 94 -7.30 9.88 -3.63
CA LEU A 94 -8.24 9.12 -4.44
C LEU A 94 -8.02 9.39 -5.92
N TYR A 95 -7.89 8.34 -6.71
CA TYR A 95 -7.67 8.37 -8.14
C TYR A 95 -8.72 7.53 -8.86
N ARG A 96 -9.17 8.00 -10.02
CA ARG A 96 -9.92 7.19 -10.99
C ARG A 96 -8.92 6.54 -11.95
N VAL A 97 -8.89 5.21 -11.99
CA VAL A 97 -8.02 4.45 -12.90
C VAL A 97 -8.68 4.35 -14.28
N THR A 98 -9.92 3.87 -14.31
CA THR A 98 -10.74 3.75 -15.52
C THR A 98 -12.21 3.88 -15.12
N ASP A 99 -13.13 3.48 -15.99
CA ASP A 99 -14.53 3.38 -15.61
C ASP A 99 -14.71 2.39 -14.46
N ARG A 100 -15.50 2.78 -13.45
CA ARG A 100 -15.82 2.00 -12.24
C ARG A 100 -14.65 1.63 -11.31
N ILE A 101 -13.39 1.77 -11.72
CA ILE A 101 -12.21 1.44 -10.89
C ILE A 101 -11.55 2.70 -10.32
N TYR A 102 -11.40 2.69 -9.00
CA TYR A 102 -10.74 3.73 -8.22
C TYR A 102 -9.64 3.13 -7.36
N GLN A 103 -8.65 3.95 -7.03
CA GLN A 103 -7.62 3.59 -6.06
C GLN A 103 -7.43 4.71 -5.06
N VAL A 104 -7.28 4.33 -3.79
CA VAL A 104 -6.75 5.22 -2.76
C VAL A 104 -5.29 4.85 -2.51
N ARG A 105 -4.41 5.83 -2.68
CA ARG A 105 -2.95 5.64 -2.67
C ARG A 105 -2.29 6.52 -1.62
N GLY A 106 -1.20 6.04 -1.02
CA GLY A 106 -0.43 6.80 -0.02
C GLY A 106 -1.13 7.00 1.32
N PHE A 107 -2.22 6.25 1.58
CA PHE A 107 -2.91 6.18 2.87
C PHE A 107 -2.33 5.09 3.78
N ASP A 108 -1.52 4.21 3.18
CA ASP A 108 -0.69 3.21 3.83
C ASP A 108 0.48 2.89 2.88
N ILE A 109 1.21 1.81 3.14
CA ILE A 109 2.26 1.34 2.24
C ILE A 109 1.72 0.82 0.90
N SER A 110 0.59 0.12 0.94
CA SER A 110 -0.12 -0.45 -0.21
C SER A 110 -1.23 0.48 -0.71
N ASN A 111 -1.83 0.12 -1.84
CA ASN A 111 -3.00 0.78 -2.39
C ASN A 111 -4.27 0.00 -2.05
N MET A 112 -5.39 0.71 -1.82
CA MET A 112 -6.71 0.07 -1.77
C MET A 112 -7.42 0.33 -3.09
N THR A 113 -7.83 -0.73 -3.78
CA THR A 113 -8.62 -0.61 -5.02
C THR A 113 -10.11 -0.79 -4.72
N ILE A 114 -10.93 0.06 -5.32
CA ILE A 114 -12.39 0.07 -5.14
C ILE A 114 -13.03 -0.05 -6.52
N ILE A 115 -13.81 -1.09 -6.73
CA ILE A 115 -14.55 -1.32 -7.97
C ILE A 115 -16.03 -1.15 -7.69
N GLU A 116 -16.67 -0.25 -8.44
CA GLU A 116 -18.13 -0.06 -8.41
C GLU A 116 -18.81 -1.24 -9.10
N GLY A 117 -19.51 -2.09 -8.37
CA GLY A 117 -20.35 -3.19 -8.87
C GLY A 117 -21.76 -2.73 -9.27
N GLU A 118 -22.66 -3.68 -9.53
CA GLU A 118 -24.08 -3.40 -9.79
C GLU A 118 -24.86 -3.02 -8.54
N ARG A 119 -24.61 -3.71 -7.42
CA ARG A 119 -25.30 -3.46 -6.14
C ARG A 119 -24.46 -2.62 -5.18
N GLY A 120 -23.15 -2.70 -5.27
CA GLY A 120 -22.25 -2.23 -4.24
C GLY A 120 -20.81 -2.00 -4.69
N LEU A 121 -19.89 -2.27 -3.77
CA LEU A 121 -18.45 -2.12 -3.95
C LEU A 121 -17.74 -3.48 -3.79
N ILE A 122 -16.74 -3.70 -4.63
CA ILE A 122 -15.72 -4.72 -4.45
C ILE A 122 -14.45 -4.01 -4.02
N ILE A 123 -13.95 -4.35 -2.83
CA ILE A 123 -12.70 -3.80 -2.30
C ILE A 123 -11.59 -4.81 -2.56
N ILE A 124 -10.43 -4.34 -3.00
CA ILE A 124 -9.23 -5.16 -3.15
C ILE A 124 -8.18 -4.55 -2.23
N ASP A 125 -7.59 -5.39 -1.40
CA ASP A 125 -6.46 -5.09 -0.53
C ASP A 125 -6.71 -3.91 0.42
N PRO A 126 -7.45 -4.12 1.52
CA PRO A 126 -7.85 -3.06 2.44
C PRO A 126 -6.71 -2.64 3.38
N LEU A 127 -5.52 -2.36 2.85
CA LEU A 127 -4.39 -1.76 3.55
C LEU A 127 -3.90 -2.57 4.78
N VAL A 128 -2.98 -2.01 5.56
CA VAL A 128 -2.40 -2.66 6.75
C VAL A 128 -3.31 -2.55 7.97
N SER A 129 -3.93 -1.38 8.17
CA SER A 129 -4.61 -1.05 9.43
C SER A 129 -6.08 -0.72 9.19
N ALA A 130 -6.94 -1.12 10.13
CA ALA A 130 -8.38 -0.83 10.05
C ALA A 130 -8.66 0.68 9.95
N GLU A 131 -7.87 1.51 10.62
CA GLU A 131 -8.00 2.97 10.59
C GLU A 131 -7.67 3.56 9.21
N THR A 132 -6.62 3.07 8.55
CA THR A 132 -6.22 3.55 7.22
C THR A 132 -7.21 3.10 6.16
N ALA A 133 -7.66 1.85 6.23
CA ALA A 133 -8.68 1.30 5.32
C ALA A 133 -10.01 2.05 5.43
N ARG A 134 -10.45 2.35 6.67
CA ARG A 134 -11.66 3.15 6.91
C ARG A 134 -11.51 4.56 6.35
N ALA A 135 -10.40 5.25 6.63
CA ALA A 135 -10.16 6.60 6.11
C ALA A 135 -10.12 6.64 4.57
N ALA A 136 -9.56 5.60 3.93
CA ALA A 136 -9.56 5.47 2.49
C ALA A 136 -10.97 5.26 1.92
N LEU A 137 -11.79 4.41 2.56
CA LEU A 137 -13.19 4.22 2.17
C LEU A 137 -14.02 5.48 2.37
N ASP A 138 -13.84 6.19 3.50
CA ASP A 138 -14.52 7.45 3.79
C ASP A 138 -14.19 8.52 2.74
N LEU A 139 -12.92 8.61 2.30
CA LEU A 139 -12.52 9.51 1.22
C LEU A 139 -13.26 9.19 -0.09
N TYR A 140 -13.37 7.90 -0.44
CA TYR A 140 -14.14 7.46 -1.59
C TYR A 140 -15.63 7.82 -1.45
N VAL A 141 -16.25 7.46 -0.33
CA VAL A 141 -17.67 7.69 -0.03
C VAL A 141 -18.02 9.17 -0.13
N ALA A 142 -17.17 10.06 0.39
CA ALA A 142 -17.37 11.50 0.34
C ALA A 142 -17.48 12.06 -1.10
N HIS A 143 -16.93 11.36 -2.10
CA HIS A 143 -16.89 11.81 -3.50
C HIS A 143 -17.74 10.98 -4.46
N ARG A 144 -18.04 9.73 -4.10
CA ARG A 144 -18.72 8.75 -4.96
C ARG A 144 -20.06 8.26 -4.40
N GLY A 145 -20.37 8.61 -3.16
CA GLY A 145 -21.57 8.22 -2.43
C GLY A 145 -21.40 6.88 -1.71
N GLN A 146 -22.20 6.69 -0.66
CA GLN A 146 -22.23 5.43 0.10
C GLN A 146 -22.83 4.31 -0.74
N ARG A 147 -22.17 3.15 -0.74
CA ARG A 147 -22.66 1.91 -1.32
C ARG A 147 -22.29 0.74 -0.40
N PRO A 148 -23.10 -0.33 -0.33
CA PRO A 148 -22.74 -1.50 0.46
C PRO A 148 -21.50 -2.17 -0.14
N ILE A 149 -20.61 -2.70 0.69
CA ILE A 149 -19.55 -3.57 0.20
C ILE A 149 -20.15 -4.96 0.01
N THR A 150 -19.93 -5.57 -1.15
CA THR A 150 -20.44 -6.91 -1.49
C THR A 150 -19.34 -7.95 -1.53
N ALA A 151 -18.09 -7.53 -1.74
CA ALA A 151 -16.94 -8.41 -1.69
C ALA A 151 -15.67 -7.67 -1.25
N VAL A 152 -14.78 -8.42 -0.60
CA VAL A 152 -13.38 -8.05 -0.39
C VAL A 152 -12.51 -9.12 -1.02
N ILE A 153 -11.48 -8.71 -1.76
CA ILE A 153 -10.50 -9.60 -2.39
C ILE A 153 -9.15 -9.30 -1.75
N TYR A 154 -8.47 -10.34 -1.27
CA TYR A 154 -7.05 -10.27 -0.93
C TYR A 154 -6.28 -10.79 -2.13
N SER A 155 -5.45 -9.95 -2.75
CA SER A 155 -4.63 -10.35 -3.89
C SER A 155 -3.59 -11.40 -3.48
N HIS A 156 -3.02 -11.26 -2.28
CA HIS A 156 -2.02 -12.18 -1.76
C HIS A 156 -1.88 -12.12 -0.23
N SER A 157 -1.03 -12.97 0.34
CA SER A 157 -0.92 -13.25 1.78
C SER A 157 -0.09 -12.27 2.63
N HIS A 158 0.25 -11.06 2.14
CA HIS A 158 0.96 -10.06 2.96
C HIS A 158 0.00 -9.12 3.71
N VAL A 159 0.46 -8.66 4.88
CA VAL A 159 -0.37 -7.96 5.88
C VAL A 159 -0.95 -6.64 5.37
N ASP A 160 -0.26 -5.97 4.48
CA ASP A 160 -0.69 -4.74 3.83
C ASP A 160 -1.81 -4.94 2.80
N HIS A 161 -2.20 -6.19 2.53
CA HIS A 161 -3.25 -6.55 1.58
C HIS A 161 -4.47 -7.18 2.24
N TYR A 162 -4.48 -7.35 3.57
CA TYR A 162 -5.68 -7.81 4.30
C TYR A 162 -5.85 -7.16 5.67
N GLY A 163 -4.80 -6.54 6.21
CA GLY A 163 -4.72 -6.13 7.61
C GLY A 163 -5.80 -5.14 8.02
N GLY A 164 -6.24 -4.26 7.13
CA GLY A 164 -7.29 -3.29 7.44
C GLY A 164 -8.72 -3.75 7.13
N VAL A 165 -8.95 -5.04 6.86
CA VAL A 165 -10.29 -5.53 6.43
C VAL A 165 -11.43 -5.18 7.40
N LYS A 166 -11.22 -5.20 8.72
CA LYS A 166 -12.26 -4.80 9.69
C LYS A 166 -12.49 -3.29 9.75
N GLY A 167 -11.71 -2.50 9.01
CA GLY A 167 -11.96 -1.09 8.74
C GLY A 167 -13.02 -0.85 7.67
N VAL A 168 -13.28 -1.84 6.82
CA VAL A 168 -14.21 -1.72 5.69
C VAL A 168 -15.45 -2.63 5.81
N ILE A 169 -15.35 -3.78 6.47
CA ILE A 169 -16.48 -4.71 6.62
C ILE A 169 -16.59 -5.27 8.05
N ASP A 170 -17.79 -5.70 8.43
CA ASP A 170 -18.02 -6.46 9.67
C ASP A 170 -17.98 -7.98 9.38
N GLU A 171 -17.39 -8.73 10.30
CA GLU A 171 -17.34 -10.19 10.22
C GLU A 171 -18.73 -10.83 10.32
N ALA A 172 -19.70 -10.16 10.95
CA ALA A 172 -21.09 -10.59 11.00
C ALA A 172 -21.74 -10.61 9.60
N ASP A 173 -21.44 -9.64 8.74
CA ASP A 173 -21.97 -9.61 7.37
C ASP A 173 -21.36 -10.71 6.50
N VAL A 174 -20.10 -11.06 6.74
CA VAL A 174 -19.45 -12.22 6.11
C VAL A 174 -20.11 -13.52 6.55
N ARG A 175 -20.34 -13.70 7.85
CA ARG A 175 -21.05 -14.89 8.39
C ARG A 175 -22.50 -15.00 7.91
N ALA A 176 -23.16 -13.87 7.69
CA ALA A 176 -24.51 -13.81 7.14
C ALA A 176 -24.57 -14.07 5.63
N GLY A 177 -23.41 -14.11 4.94
CA GLY A 177 -23.32 -14.28 3.49
C GLY A 177 -23.64 -13.01 2.70
N HIS A 178 -23.67 -11.84 3.34
CA HIS A 178 -23.87 -10.55 2.67
C HIS A 178 -22.61 -10.08 1.94
N VAL A 179 -21.44 -10.45 2.45
CA VAL A 179 -20.12 -10.07 1.91
C VAL A 179 -19.28 -11.31 1.67
N ALA A 180 -18.77 -11.47 0.45
CA ALA A 180 -17.78 -12.49 0.14
C ALA A 180 -16.35 -12.00 0.47
N VAL A 181 -15.53 -12.85 1.05
CA VAL A 181 -14.09 -12.61 1.18
C VAL A 181 -13.36 -13.62 0.31
N ILE A 182 -12.62 -13.14 -0.70
CA ILE A 182 -12.02 -13.96 -1.77
C ILE A 182 -10.50 -13.87 -1.65
N ALA A 183 -9.80 -15.01 -1.76
CA ALA A 183 -8.34 -15.06 -1.67
C ALA A 183 -7.76 -16.18 -2.55
N PRO A 184 -6.46 -16.15 -2.87
CA PRO A 184 -5.78 -17.25 -3.56
C PRO A 184 -5.69 -18.50 -2.68
N ASP A 185 -5.42 -19.63 -3.32
CA ASP A 185 -5.15 -20.89 -2.62
C ASP A 185 -4.03 -20.73 -1.59
N ARG A 186 -4.10 -21.50 -0.50
CA ARG A 186 -3.14 -21.50 0.62
C ARG A 186 -3.00 -20.19 1.41
N PHE A 187 -3.78 -19.15 1.12
CA PHE A 187 -3.71 -17.85 1.81
C PHE A 187 -3.61 -17.93 3.35
N LEU A 188 -4.53 -18.65 4.01
CA LEU A 188 -4.52 -18.79 5.48
C LEU A 188 -3.34 -19.64 6.01
N GLU A 189 -2.90 -20.62 5.23
CA GLU A 189 -1.74 -21.45 5.58
C GLU A 189 -0.48 -20.58 5.63
N GLU A 190 -0.30 -19.70 4.65
CA GLU A 190 0.88 -18.86 4.55
C GLU A 190 0.91 -17.74 5.60
N ILE A 191 -0.23 -17.11 5.89
CA ILE A 191 -0.32 -16.19 7.04
C ILE A 191 0.10 -16.89 8.33
N THR A 192 -0.35 -18.13 8.53
CA THR A 192 0.01 -18.91 9.72
C THR A 192 1.51 -19.23 9.75
N GLN A 193 2.10 -19.63 8.63
CA GLN A 193 3.52 -19.96 8.56
C GLN A 193 4.42 -18.73 8.73
N GLU A 194 4.11 -17.63 8.06
CA GLU A 194 4.97 -16.44 8.02
C GLU A 194 4.84 -15.61 9.29
N GLN A 195 3.62 -15.38 9.77
CA GLN A 195 3.41 -14.45 10.88
C GLN A 195 3.41 -15.11 12.24
N VAL A 196 2.98 -16.38 12.35
CA VAL A 196 2.90 -17.06 13.65
C VAL A 196 4.21 -17.76 13.98
N LEU A 197 4.79 -18.53 13.05
CA LEU A 197 6.00 -19.33 13.34
C LEU A 197 7.27 -18.47 13.41
N VAL A 198 7.39 -17.45 12.55
CA VAL A 198 8.61 -16.63 12.44
C VAL A 198 8.37 -15.12 12.69
N GLY A 199 7.20 -14.76 13.24
CA GLY A 199 6.79 -13.36 13.42
C GLY A 199 7.73 -12.51 14.26
N GLY A 200 8.25 -13.04 15.36
CA GLY A 200 9.17 -12.29 16.25
C GLY A 200 10.44 -11.81 15.53
N PRO A 201 11.23 -12.72 14.94
CA PRO A 201 12.38 -12.37 14.10
C PRO A 201 12.02 -11.48 12.91
N MET A 202 10.89 -11.74 12.24
CA MET A 202 10.45 -10.99 11.06
C MET A 202 10.17 -9.51 11.40
N ILE A 203 9.36 -9.25 12.43
CA ILE A 203 9.03 -7.88 12.88
C ILE A 203 10.29 -7.12 13.28
N ARG A 204 11.23 -7.78 13.98
CA ARG A 204 12.50 -7.13 14.37
C ARG A 204 13.34 -6.74 13.15
N ARG A 205 13.39 -7.56 12.12
CA ARG A 205 14.11 -7.27 10.87
C ARG A 205 13.40 -6.20 10.04
N ALA A 206 12.06 -6.23 10.00
CA ALA A 206 11.24 -5.24 9.31
C ALA A 206 11.49 -3.80 9.81
N GLN A 207 11.81 -3.62 11.09
CA GLN A 207 12.19 -2.30 11.64
C GLN A 207 13.39 -1.67 10.92
N PHE A 208 14.35 -2.48 10.47
CA PHE A 208 15.49 -2.02 9.68
C PHE A 208 15.12 -1.81 8.22
N GLN A 209 14.40 -2.77 7.62
CA GLN A 209 13.96 -2.69 6.22
C GLN A 209 13.14 -1.42 5.94
N PHE A 210 12.15 -1.12 6.78
CA PHE A 210 11.27 0.04 6.61
C PHE A 210 11.75 1.29 7.37
N GLY A 211 12.86 1.20 8.11
CA GLY A 211 13.39 2.33 8.88
C GLY A 211 12.39 2.93 9.87
N ALA A 212 11.57 2.09 10.52
CA ALA A 212 10.49 2.55 11.40
C ALA A 212 11.01 3.34 12.63
N THR A 213 12.27 3.13 13.03
CA THR A 213 12.91 3.83 14.15
C THR A 213 13.71 5.06 13.72
N LEU A 214 13.84 5.32 12.41
CA LEU A 214 14.55 6.49 11.89
C LEU A 214 13.60 7.69 11.82
N PHE A 215 14.13 8.88 12.13
CA PHE A 215 13.44 10.13 11.85
C PHE A 215 13.21 10.30 10.34
N LYS A 216 12.16 11.02 9.95
CA LYS A 216 11.88 11.28 8.54
C LYS A 216 12.67 12.51 8.10
N GLY A 217 13.43 12.37 7.03
CA GLY A 217 14.27 13.47 6.55
C GLY A 217 15.44 13.05 5.67
N PRO A 218 16.16 14.01 5.06
CA PRO A 218 17.30 13.77 4.15
C PRO A 218 18.45 12.91 4.69
N ARG A 219 18.55 12.70 6.01
CA ARG A 219 19.57 11.86 6.66
C ARG A 219 18.97 10.73 7.50
N GLY A 220 17.69 10.48 7.32
CA GLY A 220 16.94 9.45 8.00
C GLY A 220 16.20 8.59 6.98
N GLN A 221 14.95 8.27 7.26
CA GLN A 221 14.12 7.54 6.32
C GLN A 221 13.44 8.50 5.34
N VAL A 222 13.53 8.18 4.05
CA VAL A 222 12.97 8.99 2.95
C VAL A 222 11.85 8.29 2.20
N ASP A 223 11.95 6.97 2.03
CA ASP A 223 11.00 6.13 1.30
C ASP A 223 11.32 4.64 1.53
N ALA A 224 10.41 3.74 1.16
CA ALA A 224 10.62 2.29 1.14
C ALA A 224 10.61 1.69 -0.28
N GLY A 225 10.58 2.53 -1.33
CA GLY A 225 10.60 2.12 -2.74
C GLY A 225 9.20 1.95 -3.31
N LEU A 226 8.43 1.03 -2.75
CA LEU A 226 7.04 0.74 -3.16
C LEU A 226 6.01 1.69 -2.52
N GLY A 227 6.36 2.25 -1.36
CA GLY A 227 5.53 3.17 -0.59
C GLY A 227 6.38 3.88 0.47
N LYS A 228 5.75 4.65 1.37
CA LYS A 228 6.50 5.41 2.39
C LYS A 228 7.06 4.55 3.51
N VAL A 229 6.16 4.00 4.31
CA VAL A 229 6.39 3.07 5.42
C VAL A 229 5.08 2.36 5.70
N VAL A 230 5.07 1.43 6.65
CA VAL A 230 3.86 0.73 7.11
C VAL A 230 3.14 1.59 8.16
N SER A 231 1.79 1.65 8.11
CA SER A 231 0.99 2.30 9.15
C SER A 231 1.12 1.60 10.53
N ARG A 232 0.71 2.29 11.60
CA ARG A 232 0.89 1.82 13.00
C ARG A 232 -0.42 1.59 13.74
N GLY A 233 -1.45 1.18 13.00
CA GLY A 233 -2.80 1.00 13.50
C GLY A 233 -3.09 -0.44 13.89
N THR A 234 -4.37 -0.78 13.83
CA THR A 234 -4.90 -2.07 14.24
C THR A 234 -4.91 -3.02 13.04
N VAL A 235 -4.01 -4.00 13.06
CA VAL A 235 -4.01 -5.11 12.10
C VAL A 235 -5.10 -6.11 12.45
N THR A 236 -5.86 -6.53 11.46
CA THR A 236 -7.02 -7.41 11.57
C THR A 236 -7.00 -8.47 10.46
N LEU A 237 -7.87 -9.46 10.58
CA LEU A 237 -8.05 -10.51 9.58
C LEU A 237 -9.51 -11.00 9.64
N ILE A 238 -10.10 -11.24 8.49
CA ILE A 238 -11.31 -12.03 8.32
C ILE A 238 -10.96 -13.16 7.35
N ALA A 239 -11.26 -14.40 7.74
CA ALA A 239 -10.96 -15.58 6.93
C ALA A 239 -11.72 -15.54 5.58
N PRO A 240 -11.08 -15.92 4.46
CA PRO A 240 -11.75 -15.99 3.17
C PRO A 240 -12.91 -16.99 3.19
N THR A 241 -14.03 -16.61 2.57
CA THR A 241 -15.19 -17.47 2.33
C THR A 241 -15.12 -18.19 0.98
N GLN A 242 -14.32 -17.66 0.05
CA GLN A 242 -14.09 -18.23 -1.28
C GLN A 242 -12.58 -18.26 -1.56
N ILE A 243 -12.12 -19.39 -2.09
CA ILE A 243 -10.70 -19.61 -2.43
C ILE A 243 -10.62 -19.91 -3.92
N ILE A 244 -9.76 -19.18 -4.62
CA ILE A 244 -9.38 -19.45 -6.01
C ILE A 244 -8.32 -20.55 -6.00
N ARG A 245 -8.58 -21.68 -6.67
CA ARG A 245 -7.73 -22.89 -6.62
C ARG A 245 -7.15 -23.29 -7.96
N GLU A 246 -7.90 -23.10 -9.03
CA GLU A 246 -7.42 -23.46 -10.36
C GLU A 246 -6.46 -22.37 -10.88
N PRO A 247 -5.49 -22.73 -11.75
CA PRO A 247 -4.54 -21.77 -12.30
C PRO A 247 -5.19 -20.54 -12.94
N VAL A 248 -6.38 -20.72 -13.52
CA VAL A 248 -7.25 -19.66 -14.02
C VAL A 248 -8.69 -19.97 -13.64
N GLU A 249 -9.36 -19.02 -13.00
CA GLU A 249 -10.80 -19.08 -12.71
C GLU A 249 -11.50 -17.82 -13.19
N VAL A 250 -12.77 -17.97 -13.59
CA VAL A 250 -13.60 -16.83 -13.99
C VAL A 250 -14.82 -16.78 -13.08
N HIS A 251 -15.02 -15.64 -12.43
CA HIS A 251 -16.17 -15.41 -11.55
C HIS A 251 -16.85 -14.08 -11.89
N SER A 252 -18.17 -14.03 -11.70
CA SER A 252 -18.92 -12.78 -11.72
C SER A 252 -19.19 -12.35 -10.28
N ILE A 253 -18.57 -11.25 -9.86
CA ILE A 253 -18.72 -10.68 -8.53
C ILE A 253 -19.45 -9.34 -8.68
N ASP A 254 -20.65 -9.24 -8.12
CA ASP A 254 -21.51 -8.05 -8.22
C ASP A 254 -21.62 -7.45 -9.64
N GLY A 255 -21.82 -8.31 -10.65
CA GLY A 255 -21.94 -7.92 -12.05
C GLY A 255 -20.62 -7.53 -12.73
N VAL A 256 -19.48 -7.71 -12.05
CA VAL A 256 -18.13 -7.55 -12.63
C VAL A 256 -17.56 -8.93 -12.90
N GLU A 257 -17.26 -9.22 -14.16
CA GLU A 257 -16.49 -10.41 -14.54
C GLU A 257 -15.01 -10.21 -14.17
N ILE A 258 -14.45 -11.18 -13.45
CA ILE A 258 -13.07 -11.20 -13.00
C ILE A 258 -12.45 -12.53 -13.42
N VAL A 259 -11.38 -12.45 -14.19
CA VAL A 259 -10.51 -13.58 -14.51
C VAL A 259 -9.35 -13.55 -13.52
N PHE A 260 -9.37 -14.49 -12.58
CA PHE A 260 -8.29 -14.71 -11.63
C PHE A 260 -7.23 -15.60 -12.26
N GLN A 261 -5.96 -15.25 -12.08
CA GLN A 261 -4.83 -16.08 -12.47
C GLN A 261 -3.95 -16.29 -11.24
N LEU A 262 -3.86 -17.51 -10.74
CA LEU A 262 -2.95 -17.82 -9.65
C LEU A 262 -1.49 -17.66 -10.10
N THR A 263 -0.69 -17.03 -9.24
CA THR A 263 0.75 -16.84 -9.42
C THR A 263 1.45 -17.20 -8.10
N PRO A 264 1.42 -18.48 -7.69
CA PRO A 264 2.06 -18.87 -6.44
C PRO A 264 3.59 -18.76 -6.54
N ASP A 265 4.23 -18.52 -5.40
CA ASP A 265 5.69 -18.45 -5.24
C ASP A 265 6.35 -17.36 -6.10
N THR A 266 5.64 -16.26 -6.36
CA THR A 266 6.17 -15.03 -6.99
C THR A 266 6.57 -13.99 -5.95
N GLU A 267 5.81 -12.91 -5.76
CA GLU A 267 6.00 -11.97 -4.67
C GLU A 267 5.63 -12.64 -3.33
N ALA A 268 4.48 -13.33 -3.31
CA ALA A 268 4.05 -14.16 -2.19
C ALA A 268 3.84 -15.62 -2.58
N LYS A 269 3.83 -16.50 -1.58
CA LYS A 269 3.53 -17.92 -1.77
C LYS A 269 2.08 -18.17 -2.20
N ALA A 270 1.16 -17.33 -1.74
CA ALA A 270 -0.25 -17.35 -2.12
C ALA A 270 -0.61 -15.99 -2.74
N GLU A 271 -0.66 -15.93 -4.07
CA GLU A 271 -0.86 -14.69 -4.83
C GLU A 271 -1.64 -14.96 -6.13
N MET A 272 -2.37 -13.95 -6.61
CA MET A 272 -3.08 -14.00 -7.87
C MET A 272 -3.20 -12.64 -8.55
N HIS A 273 -3.17 -12.64 -9.89
CA HIS A 273 -3.58 -11.51 -10.70
C HIS A 273 -5.10 -11.50 -10.92
N MET A 274 -5.65 -10.33 -11.24
CA MET A 274 -7.06 -10.14 -11.58
C MET A 274 -7.21 -9.33 -12.86
N TYR A 275 -7.77 -9.93 -13.91
CA TYR A 275 -8.13 -9.26 -15.14
C TYR A 275 -9.64 -8.99 -15.19
N TYR A 276 -10.03 -7.81 -15.64
CA TYR A 276 -11.42 -7.34 -15.73
C TYR A 276 -11.78 -7.09 -17.20
N PRO A 277 -12.28 -8.09 -17.95
CA PRO A 277 -12.44 -7.98 -19.40
C PRO A 277 -13.35 -6.82 -19.84
N GLY A 278 -14.47 -6.64 -19.14
CA GLY A 278 -15.42 -5.55 -19.41
C GLY A 278 -14.86 -4.14 -19.16
N LEU A 279 -13.82 -4.03 -18.31
CA LEU A 279 -13.19 -2.76 -17.95
C LEU A 279 -11.82 -2.58 -18.64
N LYS A 280 -11.33 -3.61 -19.35
CA LYS A 280 -10.00 -3.67 -19.96
C LYS A 280 -8.88 -3.28 -18.99
N ALA A 281 -9.02 -3.73 -17.74
CA ALA A 281 -8.07 -3.45 -16.68
C ALA A 281 -7.43 -4.74 -16.19
N LEU A 282 -6.13 -4.68 -15.90
CA LEU A 282 -5.36 -5.79 -15.35
C LEU A 282 -4.73 -5.31 -14.04
N ASN A 283 -5.06 -5.98 -12.95
CA ASN A 283 -4.40 -5.82 -11.66
C ASN A 283 -3.40 -6.97 -11.50
N LEU A 284 -2.12 -6.62 -11.38
CA LEU A 284 -0.98 -7.55 -11.32
C LEU A 284 -0.55 -7.85 -9.88
N ALA A 285 -1.40 -7.57 -8.89
CA ALA A 285 -1.07 -7.67 -7.47
C ALA A 285 0.22 -6.89 -7.17
N GLU A 286 1.29 -7.57 -6.75
CA GLU A 286 2.59 -6.97 -6.46
C GLU A 286 3.73 -7.58 -7.30
N ASN A 287 3.38 -8.26 -8.40
CA ASN A 287 4.37 -8.86 -9.30
C ASN A 287 5.06 -7.89 -10.26
N VAL A 288 4.50 -6.68 -10.48
CA VAL A 288 5.02 -5.65 -11.43
C VAL A 288 4.90 -4.24 -10.88
#